data_AF-A0A815I4C4-F1
#
_entry.id   AF-A0A815I4C4-F1
#
_cell.length_a   1.000
_cell.length_b   1.000
_cell.length_c   1.000
_cell.angle_alpha   90.00
_cell.angle_beta   90.00
_cell.angle_gamma   90.00
#
_symmetry.space_group_name_H-M   'P 1'
#
loop_
_entity.id
_entity.type
_entity.pdbx_description
1 polymer ?
#
loop_
_entity_poly.entity_id
_entity_poly.type
_entity_poly.pdbx_seq_one_letter_code
_entity_poly.pdbx_strand_id
1 'polypeptide(L)'
;MECSSNGLIYPMVGAVLERFSLGILPKLHHKIRRLNLESLSMKRILLAGEYPNLCELGLFNIQSEIFQRLFAEKLSLNISVHRSTFIDGNDLNDIISHMPNLKNFICSIHSNVYIDDLIHLPSNQSIQRTLKNLEKYEIVSYTDYFPNDKIGQCHIFSHSYATNSLRRLTNSFPGGLFKFVHEISLYDEHPFEHEFFVCIAQAFPFLKILTIDNKSSQSKRHCQSSNEDNRNLSIVEYHHLIQLRLFTAHDDYIEQFLLDTKTRLSNDIFLGANYDAEFVSSISIRRDSRINVIIHKPIPHLPFNRPCFM
;
A
#
# COMPACT_ATOMS: atom_id res chain seq x y z
N MET A 1 -1.00 -21.87 12.28
CA MET A 1 0.17 -21.99 11.39
C MET A 1 -0.31 -21.55 10.01
N GLU A 2 -0.41 -20.24 9.81
CA GLU A 2 -0.92 -19.67 8.56
C GLU A 2 0.28 -19.25 7.70
N CYS A 3 0.44 -19.90 6.55
CA CYS A 3 1.40 -19.50 5.55
C CYS A 3 0.96 -18.17 4.91
N SER A 4 1.40 -17.05 5.48
CA SER A 4 1.43 -15.77 4.78
C SER A 4 2.63 -15.77 3.83
N SER A 5 2.45 -16.37 2.66
CA SER A 5 3.34 -16.11 1.53
C SER A 5 2.86 -14.81 0.86
N ASN A 6 3.66 -13.75 0.92
CA ASN A 6 3.64 -12.66 -0.07
C ASN A 6 4.10 -13.21 -1.44
N GLY A 7 3.41 -14.24 -1.92
CA GLY A 7 3.70 -14.87 -3.19
C GLY A 7 3.30 -13.91 -4.29
N LEU A 8 4.28 -13.46 -5.07
CA LEU A 8 4.03 -12.86 -6.37
C LEU A 8 3.04 -13.75 -7.13
N ILE A 9 1.86 -13.23 -7.44
CA ILE A 9 0.85 -13.96 -8.21
C ILE A 9 1.30 -13.87 -9.67
N TYR A 10 1.83 -14.97 -10.19
CA TYR A 10 2.23 -15.06 -11.59
C TYR A 10 1.01 -15.33 -12.47
N PRO A 11 0.84 -14.61 -13.59
CA PRO A 11 -0.27 -14.86 -14.50
C PRO A 11 -0.15 -16.27 -15.09
N MET A 12 -1.23 -17.05 -15.01
CA MET A 12 -1.34 -18.28 -15.80
C MET A 12 -1.69 -17.89 -17.24
N VAL A 13 -0.80 -18.20 -18.20
CA VAL A 13 -1.01 -17.91 -19.62
C VAL A 13 -1.02 -19.18 -20.46
N GLY A 14 -1.81 -19.15 -21.53
CA GLY A 14 -1.85 -20.21 -22.55
C GLY A 14 -2.35 -21.57 -22.05
N ALA A 15 -1.65 -22.63 -22.45
CA ALA A 15 -2.05 -24.03 -22.22
C ALA A 15 -2.14 -24.42 -20.74
N VAL A 16 -1.39 -23.75 -19.85
CA VAL A 16 -1.42 -24.00 -18.41
C VAL A 16 -2.76 -23.55 -17.82
N LEU A 17 -3.20 -22.34 -18.17
CA LEU A 17 -4.50 -21.82 -17.75
C LEU A 17 -5.64 -22.69 -18.27
N GLU A 18 -5.53 -23.17 -19.51
CA GLU A 18 -6.55 -24.00 -20.14
C GLU A 18 -6.66 -25.38 -19.49
N ARG A 19 -5.53 -26.05 -19.26
CA ARG A 19 -5.50 -27.33 -18.53
C ARG A 19 -6.02 -27.19 -17.10
N PHE A 20 -5.67 -26.10 -16.43
CA PHE A 20 -6.15 -25.83 -15.09
C PHE A 20 -7.67 -25.61 -15.09
N SER A 21 -8.15 -24.71 -15.95
CA SER A 21 -9.57 -24.33 -16.04
C SER A 21 -10.45 -25.49 -16.48
N LEU A 22 -10.07 -26.24 -17.51
CA LEU A 22 -10.92 -27.30 -18.08
C LEU A 22 -10.71 -28.67 -17.42
N GLY A 23 -9.51 -28.96 -16.89
CA GLY A 23 -9.18 -30.30 -16.40
C GLY A 23 -9.22 -30.45 -14.89
N ILE A 24 -8.77 -29.42 -14.16
CA ILE A 24 -8.52 -29.50 -12.71
C ILE A 24 -9.66 -28.82 -11.94
N LEU A 25 -10.00 -27.60 -12.33
CA LEU A 25 -11.00 -26.77 -11.66
C LEU A 25 -12.38 -27.42 -11.53
N PRO A 26 -12.94 -28.10 -12.57
CA PRO A 26 -14.25 -28.73 -12.48
C PRO A 26 -14.28 -29.95 -11.53
N LYS A 27 -13.11 -30.43 -11.09
CA LYS A 27 -13.03 -31.51 -10.09
C LYS A 27 -12.91 -30.97 -8.66
N LEU A 28 -12.52 -29.70 -8.52
CA LEU A 28 -12.17 -29.10 -7.23
C LEU A 28 -13.08 -27.94 -6.84
N HIS A 29 -13.87 -27.37 -7.75
CA HIS A 29 -14.67 -26.15 -7.54
C HIS A 29 -15.52 -26.18 -6.25
N HIS A 30 -16.16 -27.31 -5.93
CA HIS A 30 -16.97 -27.47 -4.72
C HIS A 30 -16.14 -27.49 -3.42
N LYS A 31 -14.82 -27.68 -3.48
CA LYS A 31 -13.92 -27.64 -2.30
C LYS A 31 -13.24 -26.29 -2.13
N ILE A 32 -13.29 -25.43 -3.15
CA ILE A 32 -12.60 -24.14 -3.14
C ILE A 32 -13.40 -23.17 -2.28
N ARG A 33 -12.79 -22.77 -1.15
CA ARG A 33 -13.33 -21.75 -0.24
C ARG A 33 -12.75 -20.36 -0.46
N ARG A 34 -11.52 -20.28 -0.97
CA ARG A 34 -10.78 -19.05 -1.24
C ARG A 34 -10.14 -19.13 -2.63
N LEU A 35 -10.24 -18.07 -3.42
CA LEU A 35 -9.67 -18.01 -4.76
C LEU A 35 -9.02 -16.64 -5.00
N ASN A 36 -7.74 -16.61 -5.37
CA ASN A 36 -7.02 -15.39 -5.69
C ASN A 36 -6.63 -15.40 -7.17
N LEU A 37 -7.19 -14.50 -7.97
CA LEU A 37 -7.08 -14.51 -9.43
C LEU A 37 -6.50 -13.22 -9.99
N GLU A 38 -5.67 -13.36 -11.00
CA GLU A 38 -5.27 -12.27 -11.89
C GLU A 38 -6.28 -12.16 -13.05
N SER A 39 -6.50 -10.95 -13.56
CA SER A 39 -7.60 -10.61 -14.46
C SER A 39 -7.63 -11.36 -15.79
N LEU A 40 -6.47 -11.61 -16.41
CA LEU A 40 -6.37 -12.31 -17.69
C LEU A 40 -6.84 -13.77 -17.55
N SER A 41 -6.66 -14.35 -16.36
CA SER A 41 -7.09 -15.70 -16.02
C SER A 41 -8.53 -15.77 -15.51
N MET A 42 -9.06 -14.64 -15.00
CA MET A 42 -10.30 -14.57 -14.24
C MET A 42 -11.51 -15.08 -15.02
N LYS A 43 -11.72 -14.60 -16.26
CA LYS A 43 -12.90 -14.97 -17.05
C LYS A 43 -12.99 -16.49 -17.24
N ARG A 44 -11.87 -17.12 -17.60
CA ARG A 44 -11.83 -18.56 -17.88
C ARG A 44 -12.02 -19.39 -16.62
N ILE A 45 -11.38 -18.99 -15.52
CA ILE A 45 -11.47 -19.70 -14.24
C ILE A 45 -12.88 -19.55 -13.67
N LEU A 46 -13.44 -18.35 -13.64
CA LEU A 46 -14.79 -18.12 -13.10
C LEU A 46 -15.88 -18.80 -13.95
N LEU A 47 -15.71 -18.90 -15.27
CA LEU A 47 -16.66 -19.59 -16.15
C LEU A 47 -16.50 -21.11 -16.17
N ALA A 48 -15.37 -21.64 -15.72
CA ALA A 48 -15.07 -23.07 -15.80
C ALA A 48 -15.76 -23.92 -14.71
N GLY A 49 -16.46 -23.32 -13.75
CA GLY A 49 -17.22 -24.08 -12.77
C GLY A 49 -18.12 -23.21 -11.90
N GLU A 50 -19.05 -23.84 -11.21
CA GLU A 50 -19.86 -23.19 -10.17
C GLU A 50 -19.11 -23.28 -8.85
N TYR A 51 -19.04 -22.22 -8.04
CA TYR A 51 -18.29 -22.27 -6.78
C TYR A 51 -19.21 -22.18 -5.56
N PRO A 52 -19.96 -23.24 -5.23
CA PRO A 52 -21.01 -23.16 -4.22
C PRO A 52 -20.48 -22.89 -2.80
N ASN A 53 -19.20 -23.18 -2.55
CA ASN A 53 -18.56 -23.00 -1.25
C ASN A 53 -17.54 -21.85 -1.24
N LEU A 54 -17.50 -21.00 -2.28
CA LEU A 54 -16.56 -19.88 -2.33
C LEU A 54 -16.99 -18.81 -1.33
N CYS A 55 -16.15 -18.59 -0.32
CA CYS A 55 -16.37 -17.61 0.72
C CYS A 55 -15.49 -16.36 0.52
N GLU A 56 -14.45 -16.43 -0.31
CA GLU A 56 -13.50 -15.33 -0.51
C GLU A 56 -12.94 -15.37 -1.93
N LEU A 57 -13.03 -14.25 -2.64
CA LEU A 57 -12.45 -14.06 -3.97
C LEU A 57 -11.56 -12.81 -3.92
N GLY A 58 -10.24 -12.99 -4.06
CA GLY A 58 -9.28 -11.91 -4.25
C GLY A 58 -9.01 -11.73 -5.74
N LEU A 59 -9.12 -10.51 -6.24
CA LEU A 59 -8.93 -10.21 -7.66
C LEU A 59 -7.83 -9.17 -7.82
N PHE A 60 -6.91 -9.43 -8.73
CA PHE A 60 -5.72 -8.63 -9.00
C PHE A 60 -5.71 -8.19 -10.48
N ASN A 61 -5.30 -6.94 -10.75
CA ASN A 61 -5.11 -6.37 -12.10
C ASN A 61 -6.35 -6.35 -13.02
N ILE A 62 -7.56 -6.16 -12.47
CA ILE A 62 -8.85 -6.33 -13.18
C ILE A 62 -9.03 -5.40 -14.39
N GLN A 63 -9.44 -5.97 -15.53
CA GLN A 63 -10.06 -5.26 -16.65
C GLN A 63 -11.59 -5.34 -16.49
N SER A 64 -12.31 -4.23 -16.71
CA SER A 64 -13.71 -4.03 -16.28
C SER A 64 -14.75 -5.01 -16.87
N GLU A 65 -14.43 -5.73 -17.94
CA GLU A 65 -15.43 -6.47 -18.74
C GLU A 65 -15.84 -7.86 -18.20
N ILE A 66 -15.33 -8.33 -17.07
CA ILE A 66 -15.38 -9.77 -16.73
C ILE A 66 -16.43 -10.16 -15.66
N PHE A 67 -17.17 -9.22 -15.07
CA PHE A 67 -18.11 -9.52 -13.99
C PHE A 67 -19.52 -9.89 -14.47
N GLN A 68 -19.77 -11.13 -14.87
CA GLN A 68 -21.11 -11.52 -15.33
C GLN A 68 -21.94 -12.48 -14.48
N ARG A 69 -21.51 -12.92 -13.28
CA ARG A 69 -22.36 -13.52 -12.23
C ARG A 69 -21.49 -14.08 -11.11
N LEU A 70 -21.41 -13.38 -9.97
CA LEU A 70 -20.76 -13.91 -8.78
C LEU A 70 -21.79 -14.01 -7.65
N PHE A 71 -21.95 -15.22 -7.10
CA PHE A 71 -22.92 -15.51 -6.02
C PHE A 71 -22.31 -15.39 -4.62
N ALA A 72 -21.20 -14.67 -4.47
CA ALA A 72 -20.45 -14.61 -3.22
C ALA A 72 -21.14 -13.74 -2.16
N GLU A 73 -21.20 -14.22 -0.91
CA GLU A 73 -21.66 -13.41 0.23
C GLU A 73 -20.57 -12.47 0.76
N LYS A 74 -19.31 -12.72 0.42
CA LYS A 74 -18.17 -11.88 0.79
C LYS A 74 -17.23 -11.67 -0.39
N LEU A 75 -16.73 -10.46 -0.54
CA LEU A 75 -15.74 -10.09 -1.55
C LEU A 75 -14.63 -9.26 -0.90
N SER A 76 -13.37 -9.64 -1.18
CA SER A 76 -12.19 -8.85 -0.81
C SER A 76 -11.48 -8.40 -2.08
N LEU A 77 -11.57 -7.11 -2.37
CA LEU A 77 -11.08 -6.53 -3.62
C LEU A 77 -9.78 -5.77 -3.38
N ASN A 78 -8.68 -6.21 -3.98
CA ASN A 78 -7.39 -5.52 -3.87
C ASN A 78 -6.87 -5.15 -5.27
N ILE A 79 -7.03 -3.89 -5.65
CA ILE A 79 -6.72 -3.41 -6.98
C ILE A 79 -5.61 -2.36 -6.88
N SER A 80 -4.58 -2.49 -7.71
CA SER A 80 -3.67 -1.40 -8.01
C SER A 80 -3.56 -1.24 -9.52
N VAL A 81 -3.94 -0.08 -10.04
CA VAL A 81 -4.02 0.16 -11.49
C VAL A 81 -3.53 1.56 -11.84
N HIS A 82 -3.10 1.70 -13.09
CA HIS A 82 -2.83 2.97 -13.74
C HIS A 82 -3.83 3.17 -14.88
N ARG A 83 -4.54 4.30 -14.89
CA ARG A 83 -5.65 4.58 -15.81
C ARG A 83 -5.66 6.05 -16.23
N SER A 84 -6.56 6.42 -17.13
CA SER A 84 -6.83 7.82 -17.49
C SER A 84 -7.74 8.54 -16.48
N THR A 85 -8.48 7.79 -15.65
CA THR A 85 -9.34 8.34 -14.57
C THR A 85 -9.18 7.51 -13.31
N PHE A 86 -9.46 8.10 -12.15
CA PHE A 86 -9.54 7.34 -10.90
C PHE A 86 -10.68 6.33 -10.95
N ILE A 87 -10.51 5.25 -10.19
CA ILE A 87 -11.63 4.38 -9.83
C ILE A 87 -12.48 5.15 -8.82
N ASP A 88 -13.79 5.20 -9.03
CA ASP A 88 -14.74 5.85 -8.14
C ASP A 88 -15.84 4.89 -7.67
N GLY A 89 -16.83 5.42 -6.95
CA GLY A 89 -17.96 4.62 -6.46
C GLY A 89 -18.90 4.10 -7.55
N ASN A 90 -18.93 4.70 -8.73
CA ASN A 90 -19.70 4.17 -9.87
C ASN A 90 -19.05 2.88 -10.39
N ASP A 91 -17.72 2.85 -10.53
CA ASP A 91 -16.98 1.63 -10.89
C ASP A 91 -17.27 0.50 -9.87
N LEU A 92 -17.28 0.82 -8.57
CA LEU A 92 -17.55 -0.18 -7.53
C LEU A 92 -19.01 -0.64 -7.50
N ASN A 93 -19.95 0.28 -7.71
CA ASN A 93 -21.37 -0.05 -7.79
C ASN A 93 -21.65 -1.00 -8.95
N ASP A 94 -20.99 -0.81 -10.11
CA ASP A 94 -21.10 -1.72 -11.25
C ASP A 94 -20.70 -3.14 -10.85
N ILE A 95 -19.53 -3.32 -10.24
CA ILE A 95 -19.04 -4.61 -9.73
C ILE A 95 -20.02 -5.23 -8.72
N ILE A 96 -20.48 -4.44 -7.74
CA ILE A 96 -21.35 -4.91 -6.65
C ILE A 96 -22.75 -5.25 -7.15
N SER A 97 -23.25 -4.57 -8.18
CA SER A 97 -24.56 -4.84 -8.79
C SER A 97 -24.68 -6.27 -9.33
N HIS A 98 -23.55 -6.85 -9.72
CA HIS A 98 -23.44 -8.25 -10.17
C HIS A 98 -23.38 -9.27 -9.03
N MET A 99 -23.41 -8.82 -7.76
CA MET A 99 -23.34 -9.66 -6.56
C MET A 99 -24.50 -9.35 -5.60
N PRO A 100 -25.76 -9.72 -5.96
CA PRO A 100 -26.93 -9.36 -5.16
C PRO A 100 -26.93 -9.95 -3.74
N ASN A 101 -26.16 -11.01 -3.50
CA ASN A 101 -26.03 -11.65 -2.19
C ASN A 101 -24.85 -11.12 -1.36
N LEU A 102 -24.13 -10.10 -1.83
CA LEU A 102 -22.94 -9.58 -1.15
C LEU A 102 -23.32 -8.93 0.20
N LYS A 103 -22.91 -9.58 1.29
CA LYS A 103 -23.11 -9.12 2.67
C LYS A 103 -21.89 -8.39 3.21
N ASN A 104 -20.68 -8.85 2.86
CA ASN A 104 -19.43 -8.24 3.32
C ASN A 104 -18.58 -7.84 2.11
N PHE A 105 -18.21 -6.58 2.04
CA PHE A 105 -17.32 -6.07 1.01
C PHE A 105 -16.14 -5.36 1.67
N ILE A 106 -14.94 -5.84 1.40
CA ILE A 106 -13.69 -5.24 1.85
C ILE A 106 -12.94 -4.82 0.60
N CYS A 107 -12.51 -3.58 0.50
CA CYS A 107 -11.70 -3.13 -0.63
C CYS A 107 -10.41 -2.43 -0.20
N SER A 108 -9.44 -2.49 -1.11
CA SER A 108 -8.13 -1.86 -1.09
C SER A 108 -7.79 -1.48 -2.52
N ILE A 109 -8.15 -0.28 -2.94
CA ILE A 109 -8.03 0.15 -4.33
C ILE A 109 -7.10 1.34 -4.38
N HIS A 110 -6.10 1.23 -5.22
CA HIS A 110 -5.10 2.25 -5.49
C HIS A 110 -5.08 2.53 -6.98
N SER A 111 -5.62 3.66 -7.38
CA SER A 111 -5.65 4.09 -8.78
C SER A 111 -4.70 5.26 -8.98
N ASN A 112 -3.84 5.17 -10.00
CA ASN A 112 -2.93 6.23 -10.40
C ASN A 112 -3.32 6.74 -11.79
N VAL A 113 -3.16 8.03 -12.02
CA VAL A 113 -3.45 8.69 -13.30
C VAL A 113 -2.34 9.67 -13.64
N TYR A 114 -2.10 9.94 -14.92
CA TYR A 114 -1.27 11.08 -15.29
C TYR A 114 -2.10 12.37 -15.20
N ILE A 115 -1.55 13.40 -14.58
CA ILE A 115 -2.22 14.70 -14.43
C ILE A 115 -2.48 15.32 -15.80
N ASP A 116 -1.55 15.16 -16.74
CA ASP A 116 -1.66 15.69 -18.11
C ASP A 116 -2.84 15.07 -18.90
N ASP A 117 -3.32 13.90 -18.50
CA ASP A 117 -4.47 13.21 -19.13
C ASP A 117 -5.82 13.66 -18.54
N LEU A 118 -5.83 14.41 -17.43
CA LEU A 118 -7.04 14.82 -16.74
C LEU A 118 -7.53 16.19 -17.20
N ILE A 119 -8.78 16.23 -17.70
CA ILE A 119 -9.48 17.49 -17.99
C ILE A 119 -9.75 18.26 -16.68
N HIS A 120 -10.07 17.53 -15.61
CA HIS A 120 -10.35 18.08 -14.28
C HIS A 120 -9.72 17.18 -13.21
N LEU A 121 -9.17 17.80 -12.16
CA LEU A 121 -8.62 17.09 -11.00
C LEU A 121 -9.75 16.85 -9.96
N PRO A 122 -10.34 15.64 -9.87
CA PRO A 122 -11.38 15.37 -8.89
C PRO A 122 -10.89 15.57 -7.46
N SER A 123 -11.59 16.38 -6.66
CA SER A 123 -11.27 16.49 -5.24
C SER A 123 -11.65 15.21 -4.50
N ASN A 124 -11.03 14.94 -3.35
CA ASN A 124 -11.40 13.80 -2.53
C ASN A 124 -12.91 13.79 -2.19
N GLN A 125 -13.48 14.96 -1.92
CA GLN A 125 -14.91 15.10 -1.64
C GLN A 125 -15.78 14.69 -2.84
N SER A 126 -15.31 14.94 -4.07
CA SER A 126 -16.02 14.48 -5.27
C SER A 126 -16.01 12.96 -5.38
N ILE A 127 -14.86 12.31 -5.16
CA ILE A 127 -14.76 10.84 -5.13
C ILE A 127 -15.58 10.26 -3.99
N GLN A 128 -15.45 10.77 -2.77
CA GLN A 128 -16.22 10.30 -1.62
C GLN A 128 -17.74 10.41 -1.83
N ARG A 129 -18.23 11.42 -2.55
CA ARG A 129 -19.67 11.53 -2.90
C ARG A 129 -20.16 10.39 -3.79
N THR A 130 -19.32 9.86 -4.67
CA THR A 130 -19.68 8.71 -5.52
C THR A 130 -19.82 7.42 -4.70
N LEU A 131 -19.19 7.36 -3.52
CA LEU A 131 -19.22 6.21 -2.60
C LEU A 131 -20.45 6.19 -1.67
N LYS A 132 -21.36 7.18 -1.75
CA LYS A 132 -22.53 7.27 -0.84
C LYS A 132 -23.43 6.04 -0.85
N ASN A 133 -23.62 5.40 -2.00
CA ASN A 133 -24.43 4.17 -2.09
C ASN A 133 -23.76 2.95 -1.44
N LEU A 134 -22.51 3.10 -0.99
CA LEU A 134 -21.68 2.06 -0.38
C LEU A 134 -21.37 2.33 1.10
N GLU A 135 -22.08 3.27 1.74
CA GLU A 135 -21.88 3.65 3.15
C GLU A 135 -21.91 2.46 4.12
N LYS A 136 -22.75 1.45 3.85
CA LYS A 136 -22.82 0.22 4.67
C LYS A 136 -21.51 -0.57 4.76
N TYR A 137 -20.54 -0.30 3.89
CA TYR A 137 -19.24 -0.95 3.86
C TYR A 137 -18.11 -0.08 4.44
N GLU A 138 -18.45 1.09 4.99
CA GLU A 138 -17.50 2.00 5.65
C GLU A 138 -16.26 2.30 4.78
N ILE A 139 -16.53 2.61 3.51
CA ILE A 139 -15.48 2.89 2.53
C ILE A 139 -15.11 4.37 2.60
N VAL A 140 -13.82 4.61 2.76
CA VAL A 140 -13.23 5.94 2.72
C VAL A 140 -12.32 6.08 1.52
N SER A 141 -12.17 7.33 1.08
CA SER A 141 -11.26 7.70 0.01
C SER A 141 -10.37 8.86 0.42
N TYR A 142 -9.18 8.90 -0.18
CA TYR A 142 -8.36 10.10 -0.25
C TYR A 142 -7.70 10.20 -1.62
N THR A 143 -7.49 11.43 -2.08
CA THR A 143 -6.91 11.75 -3.38
C THR A 143 -5.74 12.70 -3.18
N ASP A 144 -4.63 12.44 -3.85
CA ASP A 144 -3.47 13.32 -3.86
C ASP A 144 -2.99 13.57 -5.28
N TYR A 145 -2.32 14.70 -5.45
CA TYR A 145 -1.73 15.11 -6.70
C TYR A 145 -0.29 15.48 -6.47
N PHE A 146 0.57 14.99 -7.34
CA PHE A 146 2.00 15.20 -7.34
C PHE A 146 2.38 15.91 -8.65
N PRO A 147 2.29 17.25 -8.70
CA PRO A 147 2.57 18.02 -9.91
C PRO A 147 3.98 17.80 -10.48
N ASN A 148 4.99 17.59 -9.64
CA ASN A 148 6.36 17.37 -10.08
C ASN A 148 6.53 16.00 -10.74
N ASP A 149 5.84 14.98 -10.23
CA ASP A 149 5.79 13.65 -10.85
C ASP A 149 4.78 13.55 -11.99
N LYS A 150 3.90 14.55 -12.14
CA LYS A 150 2.75 14.54 -13.04
C LYS A 150 1.78 13.38 -12.80
N ILE A 151 1.65 12.95 -11.55
CA ILE A 151 0.81 11.81 -11.16
C ILE A 151 -0.26 12.25 -10.18
N GLY A 152 -1.50 11.81 -10.40
CA GLY A 152 -2.54 11.79 -9.38
C GLY A 152 -2.68 10.38 -8.81
N GLN A 153 -2.95 10.26 -7.51
CA GLN A 153 -3.32 9.00 -6.87
C GLN A 153 -4.67 9.12 -6.16
N CYS A 154 -5.43 8.03 -6.17
CA CYS A 154 -6.62 7.88 -5.37
C CYS A 154 -6.61 6.53 -4.67
N HIS A 155 -6.78 6.56 -3.36
CA HIS A 155 -6.94 5.40 -2.52
C HIS A 155 -8.38 5.29 -2.08
N ILE A 156 -8.99 4.12 -2.26
CA ILE A 156 -10.32 3.76 -1.77
C ILE A 156 -10.17 2.48 -0.97
N PHE A 157 -10.56 2.49 0.30
CA PHE A 157 -10.45 1.31 1.15
C PHE A 157 -11.53 1.24 2.21
N SER A 158 -11.85 0.02 2.62
CA SER A 158 -12.77 -0.24 3.73
C SER A 158 -12.06 -0.06 5.08
N HIS A 159 -12.77 0.46 6.10
CA HIS A 159 -12.21 0.66 7.44
C HIS A 159 -11.71 -0.63 8.09
N SER A 160 -12.36 -1.77 7.83
CA SER A 160 -11.96 -3.12 8.27
C SER A 160 -10.79 -3.71 7.47
N TYR A 161 -9.83 -2.86 7.13
CA TYR A 161 -8.71 -3.17 6.27
C TYR A 161 -7.86 -4.32 6.84
N ALA A 162 -7.95 -5.48 6.19
CA ALA A 162 -7.33 -6.73 6.64
C ALA A 162 -5.98 -7.02 5.96
N THR A 163 -5.46 -6.09 5.15
CA THR A 163 -4.19 -6.34 4.46
C THR A 163 -3.01 -6.05 5.40
N ASN A 164 -1.90 -6.73 5.12
CA ASN A 164 -0.67 -6.60 5.89
C ASN A 164 0.12 -5.33 5.53
N SER A 165 -0.20 -4.66 4.43
CA SER A 165 0.62 -3.56 3.94
C SER A 165 -0.17 -2.43 3.29
N LEU A 166 0.21 -1.19 3.55
CA LEU A 166 -0.36 0.00 2.92
C LEU A 166 0.75 0.86 2.31
N ARG A 167 0.64 1.17 1.03
CA ARG A 167 1.71 1.84 0.28
C ARG A 167 1.32 3.25 -0.10
N ARG A 168 2.32 4.13 -0.20
CA ARG A 168 2.23 5.54 -0.67
C ARG A 168 1.22 6.38 0.11
N LEU A 169 1.26 6.28 1.43
CA LEU A 169 0.53 7.20 2.30
C LEU A 169 1.14 8.61 2.21
N THR A 170 0.28 9.62 2.13
CA THR A 170 0.61 11.04 2.00
C THR A 170 0.18 11.82 3.24
N ASN A 171 0.48 13.12 3.28
CA ASN A 171 -0.02 14.03 4.32
C ASN A 171 -1.55 14.12 4.37
N SER A 172 -2.25 13.73 3.30
CA SER A 172 -3.73 13.68 3.27
C SER A 172 -4.31 12.44 3.96
N PHE A 173 -3.47 11.54 4.49
CA PHE A 173 -3.93 10.35 5.19
C PHE A 173 -4.83 10.74 6.38
N PRO A 174 -6.09 10.29 6.41
CA PRO A 174 -7.07 10.76 7.40
C PRO A 174 -6.90 10.13 8.80
N GLY A 175 -5.92 9.25 8.99
CA GLY A 175 -5.79 8.43 10.20
C GLY A 175 -6.72 7.21 10.18
N GLY A 176 -7.02 6.67 11.36
CA GLY A 176 -7.81 5.45 11.55
C GLY A 176 -7.09 4.46 12.46
N LEU A 177 -7.56 3.21 12.56
CA LEU A 177 -6.92 2.16 13.34
C LEU A 177 -6.74 0.88 12.52
N PHE A 178 -5.51 0.59 12.13
CA PHE A 178 -5.16 -0.47 11.20
C PHE A 178 -4.34 -1.56 11.90
N LYS A 179 -5.02 -2.39 12.71
CA LYS A 179 -4.36 -3.42 13.53
C LYS A 179 -3.64 -4.52 12.74
N PHE A 180 -4.05 -4.75 11.48
CA PHE A 180 -3.53 -5.82 10.64
C PHE A 180 -2.42 -5.36 9.69
N VAL A 181 -2.19 -4.05 9.58
CA VAL A 181 -1.15 -3.48 8.72
C VAL A 181 0.16 -3.46 9.50
N HIS A 182 1.15 -4.21 9.02
CA HIS A 182 2.48 -4.27 9.63
C HIS A 182 3.57 -3.65 8.75
N GLU A 183 3.29 -3.32 7.50
CA GLU A 183 4.25 -2.66 6.60
C GLU A 183 3.61 -1.45 5.93
N ILE A 184 4.22 -0.27 6.07
CA ILE A 184 3.76 0.92 5.34
C ILE A 184 4.87 1.58 4.55
N SER A 185 4.49 2.24 3.46
CA SER A 185 5.34 3.21 2.77
C SER A 185 4.69 4.58 2.70
N LEU A 186 5.47 5.60 3.02
CA LEU A 186 5.08 7.01 3.01
C LEU A 186 5.72 7.69 1.79
N TYR A 187 4.95 8.48 1.06
CA TYR A 187 5.42 9.28 -0.07
C TYR A 187 4.60 10.57 -0.16
N ASP A 188 5.26 11.71 -0.30
CA ASP A 188 4.61 13.00 -0.58
C ASP A 188 5.64 13.98 -1.19
N GLU A 189 5.16 14.96 -1.93
CA GLU A 189 5.99 16.09 -2.39
C GLU A 189 6.20 17.12 -1.27
N HIS A 190 5.28 17.19 -0.31
CA HIS A 190 5.40 18.03 0.87
C HIS A 190 6.11 17.29 2.00
N PRO A 191 6.89 17.98 2.86
CA PRO A 191 7.56 17.32 3.97
C PRO A 191 6.58 16.68 4.95
N PHE A 192 6.98 15.57 5.56
CA PHE A 192 6.26 14.98 6.69
C PHE A 192 6.75 15.62 7.99
N GLU A 193 5.86 16.36 8.67
CA GLU A 193 6.19 16.97 9.96
C GLU A 193 5.96 15.99 11.13
N HIS A 194 6.47 16.33 12.31
CA HIS A 194 6.38 15.47 13.51
C HIS A 194 4.96 14.99 13.82
N GLU A 195 3.97 15.87 13.67
CA GLU A 195 2.56 15.55 13.93
C GLU A 195 2.02 14.46 12.99
N PHE A 196 2.56 14.35 11.78
CA PHE A 196 2.21 13.27 10.86
C PHE A 196 2.69 11.92 11.41
N PHE A 197 3.91 11.85 11.93
CA PHE A 197 4.44 10.62 12.53
C PHE A 197 3.69 10.21 13.80
N VAL A 198 3.19 11.17 14.60
CA VAL A 198 2.25 10.89 15.70
C VAL A 198 0.99 10.20 15.17
N CYS A 199 0.39 10.73 14.10
CA CYS A 199 -0.79 10.15 13.45
C CYS A 199 -0.49 8.72 12.95
N ILE A 200 0.65 8.50 12.30
CA ILE A 200 1.09 7.18 11.82
C ILE A 200 1.26 6.19 12.99
N ALA A 201 1.94 6.56 14.06
CA ALA A 201 2.14 5.66 15.20
C ALA A 201 0.81 5.24 15.86
N GLN A 202 -0.15 6.16 15.95
CA GLN A 202 -1.49 5.90 16.47
C GLN A 202 -2.30 4.99 15.53
N ALA A 203 -2.19 5.23 14.22
CA ALA A 203 -2.95 4.49 13.23
C ALA A 203 -2.44 3.06 13.03
N PHE A 204 -1.13 2.83 13.21
CA PHE A 204 -0.48 1.54 12.97
C PHE A 204 0.25 1.02 14.22
N PRO A 205 -0.49 0.62 15.27
CA PRO A 205 0.11 0.27 16.56
C PRO A 205 1.03 -0.95 16.50
N PHE A 206 0.89 -1.81 15.49
CA PHE A 206 1.72 -3.02 15.29
C PHE A 206 2.65 -2.90 14.08
N LEU A 207 3.04 -1.68 13.70
CA LEU A 207 3.90 -1.43 12.55
C LEU A 207 5.27 -2.09 12.74
N LYS A 208 5.69 -2.92 11.77
CA LYS A 208 6.98 -3.63 11.75
C LYS A 208 7.96 -3.02 10.77
N ILE A 209 7.46 -2.55 9.63
CA ILE A 209 8.28 -2.02 8.55
C ILE A 209 7.75 -0.65 8.14
N LEU A 210 8.59 0.38 8.24
CA LEU A 210 8.30 1.74 7.82
C LEU A 210 9.25 2.12 6.70
N THR A 211 8.71 2.48 5.55
CA THR A 211 9.47 3.07 4.43
C THR A 211 9.07 4.52 4.27
N ILE A 212 10.05 5.43 4.22
CA ILE A 212 9.85 6.84 3.95
C ILE A 212 10.56 7.18 2.65
N ASP A 213 9.78 7.65 1.68
CA ASP A 213 10.25 8.13 0.38
C ASP A 213 9.81 9.59 0.24
N ASN A 214 10.58 10.51 0.83
CA ASN A 214 10.25 11.93 0.81
C ASN A 214 11.52 12.76 0.79
N LYS A 215 11.77 13.44 -0.33
CA LYS A 215 12.99 14.22 -0.55
C LYS A 215 12.91 15.63 0.05
N SER A 216 11.75 16.04 0.52
CA SER A 216 11.53 17.38 1.05
C SER A 216 12.01 17.48 2.48
N SER A 217 12.83 18.51 2.76
CA SER A 217 13.33 18.86 4.09
C SER A 217 12.18 19.28 5.00
N GLN A 218 12.24 18.88 6.27
CA GLN A 218 11.25 19.26 7.26
C GLN A 218 11.37 20.74 7.58
N SER A 219 10.24 21.45 7.62
CA SER A 219 10.23 22.87 7.91
C SER A 219 10.53 23.17 9.38
N LYS A 220 10.13 22.26 10.28
CA LYS A 220 10.36 22.37 11.73
C LYS A 220 11.53 21.49 12.18
N ARG A 221 12.76 21.87 11.85
CA ARG A 221 13.95 21.13 12.36
C ARG A 221 14.04 21.21 13.88
N HIS A 222 13.64 20.12 14.55
CA HIS A 222 13.59 20.05 16.01
C HIS A 222 14.97 19.99 16.67
N CYS A 223 15.98 19.46 15.97
CA CYS A 223 17.33 19.28 16.52
C CYS A 223 18.12 20.59 16.72
N GLN A 224 17.66 21.74 16.20
CA GLN A 224 18.47 22.97 16.18
C GLN A 224 17.85 24.20 16.87
N SER A 225 16.56 24.19 17.21
CA SER A 225 15.94 25.32 17.92
C SER A 225 15.67 24.98 19.38
N SER A 226 16.37 25.67 20.28
CA SER A 226 16.13 25.66 21.74
C SER A 226 14.82 26.35 22.15
N ASN A 227 13.86 26.45 21.23
CA ASN A 227 12.60 27.16 21.46
C ASN A 227 11.68 26.32 22.37
N GLU A 228 10.95 27.01 23.25
CA GLU A 228 10.03 26.41 24.22
C GLU A 228 8.96 25.52 23.57
N ASP A 229 8.63 25.76 22.30
CA ASP A 229 7.66 25.00 21.50
C ASP A 229 8.02 23.51 21.38
N ASN A 230 9.30 23.16 21.35
CA ASN A 230 9.75 21.76 21.21
C ASN A 230 9.52 20.92 22.47
N ARG A 231 9.36 21.54 23.66
CA ARG A 231 9.16 20.79 24.91
C ARG A 231 7.81 20.08 24.93
N ASN A 232 6.78 20.67 24.31
CA ASN A 232 5.41 20.20 24.39
C ASN A 232 5.05 19.12 23.35
N LEU A 233 5.95 18.77 22.43
CA LEU A 233 5.68 17.73 21.44
C LEU A 233 5.60 16.35 22.10
N SER A 234 4.56 15.61 21.73
CA SER A 234 4.37 14.21 22.09
C SER A 234 5.52 13.35 21.57
N ILE A 235 5.94 12.37 22.37
CA ILE A 235 6.92 11.38 21.93
C ILE A 235 6.20 10.39 21.00
N VAL A 236 6.78 10.14 19.82
CA VAL A 236 6.30 9.14 18.88
C VAL A 236 6.95 7.80 19.22
N GLU A 237 6.16 6.77 19.50
CA GLU A 237 6.66 5.45 19.89
C GLU A 237 6.31 4.38 18.84
N TYR A 238 7.32 3.67 18.36
CA TYR A 238 7.20 2.58 17.40
C TYR A 238 7.69 1.25 18.01
N HIS A 239 6.93 0.71 18.96
CA HIS A 239 7.35 -0.46 19.76
C HIS A 239 7.66 -1.72 18.95
N HIS A 240 6.97 -1.92 17.82
CA HIS A 240 7.07 -3.13 17.01
C HIS A 240 7.91 -2.95 15.75
N LEU A 241 8.45 -1.75 15.52
CA LEU A 241 9.22 -1.46 14.32
C LEU A 241 10.52 -2.23 14.39
N ILE A 242 10.77 -3.08 13.40
CA ILE A 242 12.00 -3.86 13.25
C ILE A 242 12.80 -3.41 12.03
N GLN A 243 12.16 -2.64 11.13
CA GLN A 243 12.80 -2.15 9.93
C GLN A 243 12.35 -0.73 9.58
N LEU A 244 13.32 0.19 9.43
CA LEU A 244 13.13 1.55 8.95
C LEU A 244 13.91 1.72 7.63
N ARG A 245 13.25 2.16 6.56
CA ARG A 245 13.85 2.37 5.23
C ARG A 245 13.72 3.84 4.84
N LEU A 246 14.84 4.52 4.67
CA LEU A 246 15.00 5.95 4.38
C LEU A 246 15.83 6.18 3.10
N PHE A 247 15.74 5.27 2.11
CA PHE A 247 16.66 5.24 0.96
C PHE A 247 16.58 6.46 0.05
N THR A 248 15.47 7.19 0.09
CA THR A 248 15.22 8.37 -0.75
C THR A 248 14.69 9.52 0.10
N ALA A 249 14.75 9.38 1.42
CA ALA A 249 14.30 10.37 2.37
C ALA A 249 15.37 11.46 2.54
N HIS A 250 14.94 12.69 2.78
CA HIS A 250 15.83 13.77 3.21
C HIS A 250 16.51 13.43 4.56
N ASP A 251 17.74 13.93 4.79
CA ASP A 251 18.53 13.61 5.99
C ASP A 251 17.85 13.99 7.31
N ASP A 252 17.04 15.06 7.31
CA ASP A 252 16.21 15.46 8.45
C ASP A 252 15.38 14.29 9.04
N TYR A 253 14.87 13.37 8.21
CA TYR A 253 14.14 12.20 8.71
C TYR A 253 15.08 11.22 9.43
N ILE A 254 16.34 11.11 8.99
CA ILE A 254 17.34 10.32 9.71
C ILE A 254 17.57 10.94 11.10
N GLU A 255 17.72 12.27 11.16
CA GLU A 255 17.90 12.99 12.42
C GLU A 255 16.70 12.80 13.36
N GLN A 256 15.46 12.96 12.88
CA GLN A 256 14.25 12.79 13.70
C GLN A 256 14.12 11.37 14.28
N PHE A 257 14.48 10.34 13.52
CA PHE A 257 14.32 8.96 13.96
C PHE A 257 15.50 8.46 14.82
N LEU A 258 16.71 9.00 14.64
CA LEU A 258 17.92 8.49 15.30
C LEU A 258 18.51 9.40 16.36
N LEU A 259 18.38 10.72 16.20
CA LEU A 259 19.02 11.71 17.06
C LEU A 259 18.01 12.45 17.96
N ASP A 260 16.77 12.61 17.50
CA ASP A 260 15.75 13.32 18.26
C ASP A 260 15.21 12.46 19.42
N THR A 261 15.18 13.05 20.61
CA THR A 261 14.58 12.49 21.83
C THR A 261 13.06 12.28 21.74
N LYS A 262 12.41 12.84 20.70
CA LYS A 262 10.97 12.77 20.47
C LYS A 262 10.53 11.56 19.65
N THR A 263 11.44 10.70 19.22
CA THR A 263 11.11 9.42 18.58
C THR A 263 11.70 8.26 19.39
N ARG A 264 10.88 7.26 19.70
CA ARG A 264 11.30 6.02 20.39
C ARG A 264 11.11 4.83 19.49
N LEU A 265 12.24 4.26 19.11
CA LEU A 265 12.36 3.05 18.32
C LEU A 265 12.55 1.81 19.22
N SER A 266 12.24 0.63 18.67
CA SER A 266 12.58 -0.64 19.31
C SER A 266 14.11 -0.82 19.39
N ASN A 267 14.57 -1.72 20.26
CA ASN A 267 16.01 -1.87 20.52
C ASN A 267 16.78 -2.60 19.40
N ASP A 268 16.07 -3.29 18.50
CA ASP A 268 16.64 -4.11 17.43
C ASP A 268 16.01 -3.70 16.10
N ILE A 269 16.46 -2.57 15.55
CA ILE A 269 16.00 -2.07 14.25
C ILE A 269 17.07 -2.23 13.19
N PHE A 270 16.64 -2.75 12.04
CA PHE A 270 17.35 -2.62 10.78
C PHE A 270 17.02 -1.26 10.16
N LEU A 271 18.01 -0.37 10.06
CA LEU A 271 17.91 0.86 9.30
C LEU A 271 18.53 0.66 7.92
N GLY A 272 17.79 0.94 6.86
CA GLY A 272 18.35 1.15 5.53
C GLY A 272 18.28 2.63 5.19
N ALA A 273 19.41 3.27 4.91
CA ALA A 273 19.46 4.67 4.51
C ALA A 273 20.48 4.84 3.38
N ASN A 274 20.18 5.73 2.44
CA ASN A 274 21.10 6.08 1.36
C ASN A 274 21.67 7.47 1.67
N TYR A 275 23.00 7.57 1.78
CA TYR A 275 23.66 8.85 2.08
C TYR A 275 24.22 9.52 0.82
N ASP A 276 24.32 8.77 -0.29
CA ASP A 276 24.74 9.26 -1.60
C ASP A 276 24.25 8.29 -2.68
N ALA A 277 24.01 8.74 -3.91
CA ALA A 277 23.47 7.93 -5.02
C ALA A 277 24.24 6.62 -5.33
N GLU A 278 25.42 6.43 -4.74
CA GLU A 278 26.32 5.30 -4.93
C GLU A 278 26.44 4.34 -3.73
N PHE A 279 25.81 4.58 -2.57
CA PHE A 279 26.04 3.75 -1.37
C PHE A 279 24.78 3.44 -0.53
N VAL A 280 24.27 2.22 -0.65
CA VAL A 280 23.26 1.69 0.28
C VAL A 280 23.94 1.29 1.59
N SER A 281 23.79 2.11 2.62
CA SER A 281 24.22 1.74 3.97
C SER A 281 23.07 1.05 4.72
N SER A 282 23.37 -0.07 5.38
CA SER A 282 22.47 -0.65 6.37
C SER A 282 23.05 -0.49 7.76
N ILE A 283 22.31 0.08 8.69
CA ILE A 283 22.76 0.27 10.06
C ILE A 283 21.89 -0.61 10.95
N SER A 284 22.50 -1.49 11.74
CA SER A 284 21.78 -2.20 12.80
C SER A 284 22.07 -1.51 14.12
N ILE A 285 21.05 -0.89 14.70
CA ILE A 285 21.18 -0.19 15.97
C ILE A 285 20.78 -1.15 17.08
N ARG A 286 21.71 -1.45 18.00
CA ARG A 286 21.42 -2.14 19.27
C ARG A 286 21.66 -1.19 20.43
N ARG A 287 20.65 -1.06 21.31
CA ARG A 287 20.62 -0.04 22.37
C ARG A 287 21.64 -0.26 23.50
N ASP A 288 22.31 -1.42 23.54
CA ASP A 288 23.40 -1.71 24.48
C ASP A 288 24.73 -0.99 24.12
N SER A 289 24.65 0.30 23.76
CA SER A 289 25.78 1.22 23.54
C SER A 289 26.73 0.90 22.38
N ARG A 290 26.34 0.03 21.43
CA ARG A 290 27.11 -0.24 20.21
C ARG A 290 26.22 -0.15 18.99
N ILE A 291 26.27 0.98 18.30
CA ILE A 291 25.73 1.11 16.94
C ILE A 291 26.61 0.24 16.04
N ASN A 292 26.09 -0.88 15.57
CA ASN A 292 26.79 -1.70 14.59
C ASN A 292 26.38 -1.21 13.20
N VAL A 293 27.16 -0.27 12.68
CA VAL A 293 27.02 0.19 11.28
C VAL A 293 27.59 -0.91 10.38
N ILE A 294 26.73 -1.61 9.64
CA ILE A 294 27.15 -2.59 8.63
C ILE A 294 27.01 -1.93 7.26
N ILE A 295 28.04 -1.17 6.87
CA ILE A 295 28.05 -0.55 5.55
C ILE A 295 28.27 -1.64 4.50
N HIS A 296 27.21 -2.03 3.80
CA HIS A 296 27.36 -2.82 2.60
C HIS A 296 27.81 -1.89 1.47
N LYS A 297 29.05 -2.06 1.00
CA LYS A 297 29.40 -1.49 -0.31
C LYS A 297 28.53 -2.19 -1.35
N PRO A 298 27.88 -1.46 -2.26
CA PRO A 298 27.22 -2.12 -3.39
C PRO A 298 28.27 -2.98 -4.08
N ILE A 299 27.93 -4.23 -4.34
CA ILE A 299 28.81 -5.09 -5.11
C ILE A 299 28.91 -4.42 -6.49
N PRO A 300 30.11 -4.02 -6.95
CA PRO A 300 30.27 -3.41 -8.25
C PRO A 300 29.92 -4.50 -9.29
N HIS A 301 28.68 -4.49 -9.77
CA HIS A 301 28.25 -5.40 -10.80
C HIS A 301 27.93 -4.63 -12.06
N LEU A 302 28.81 -4.88 -13.03
CA LEU A 302 28.60 -5.07 -14.46
C LEU A 302 27.68 -4.05 -15.17
N PRO A 303 28.16 -3.43 -16.26
CA PRO A 303 27.42 -2.39 -16.96
C PRO A 303 26.00 -2.86 -17.32
N PHE A 304 25.01 -2.15 -16.79
CA PHE A 304 23.64 -2.22 -17.27
C PHE A 304 23.64 -1.68 -18.70
N ASN A 305 23.70 -2.58 -19.69
CA ASN A 305 23.29 -2.27 -21.05
C ASN A 305 21.80 -1.93 -21.03
N ARG A 306 21.47 -0.63 -20.96
CA ARG A 306 20.16 -0.15 -21.38
C ARG A 306 20.04 -0.36 -22.89
N PRO A 307 19.03 -1.06 -23.41
CA PRO A 307 18.71 -0.95 -24.82
C PRO A 307 18.18 0.47 -25.05
N CYS A 308 18.86 1.24 -25.89
CA CYS A 308 18.27 2.38 -26.56
C CYS A 308 17.10 1.86 -27.42
N PHE A 309 15.88 2.18 -27.02
CA PHE A 309 14.75 2.13 -27.95
C PHE A 309 14.77 3.46 -28.73
N MET A 310 15.00 3.35 -30.03
CA MET A 310 14.59 4.36 -31.02
C MET A 310 13.08 4.30 -31.21
#